data_AF-A0A5C8K7B8-F1
#
_entry.id   AF-A0A5C8K7B8-F1
#
_cell.length_a   1.000
_cell.length_b   1.000
_cell.length_c   1.000
_cell.angle_alpha   90.00
_cell.angle_beta   90.00
_cell.angle_gamma   90.00
#
_symmetry.space_group_name_H-M   'P 1'
#
loop_
_entity.id
_entity.type
_entity.pdbx_description
1 polymer ?
#
loop_
_entity_poly.entity_id
_entity_poly.type
_entity_poly.pdbx_seq_one_letter_code
_entity_poly.pdbx_strand_id
1 'polypeptide(L)'
;MQTGKSLLTALLLAATFTFSACEKEDDTLPTAPQVTSELSTLPVQQDEAKVFSVTISAAGKIKEVTATATSGTVTLSEITGIGQNTGSARVNFKAPATVGTSTISVLVTDQQNQQKQVDISVEVSEVPPVIVAAGDVDGTWQSGRTYIVRGNLNVPAGKSLTVEEGVTVIVEGDGSQGGSPEITVRGNFYSYGTAEKPVLFTVPAARRTKENMFTGLWGGILGTMQSQEMVFQHTRIEYAGAPAAEGSPIVTSGELGAGDPRYSIYFTNPNGRFVMQHSTIAYTKDDGMRINQGNFLITNNTFIYTGATGGDALNLKSGSVGDAAFNVFYQSATNGIKCSNSDDRSPQTDVNMYNNTAINCGWRQTKAGRGGSINLEKGGRGKVFNTLVVNCRYGIRFPKAPDNPDITNSTTGHNFYFGNHTTIADEFYPATGSITKGLFETAHDVAGAANENNPQFASLNISNFDNTTATSAENLEVPPANLNFKLQAGSPALGVGKTDFAPKLATIIAGGKTYTAPSPASHAGAFGN
;
A
#
# COMPACT_ATOMS: atom_id res chain seq x y z
N MET A 1 -62.48 -113.84 29.74
CA MET A 1 -62.89 -113.95 28.32
C MET A 1 -63.38 -112.57 27.91
N GLN A 2 -62.99 -111.92 26.83
CA GLN A 2 -62.24 -112.27 25.63
C GLN A 2 -61.89 -110.92 24.95
N THR A 3 -60.71 -110.80 24.31
CA THR A 3 -60.42 -110.08 23.04
C THR A 3 -60.98 -108.65 22.83
N GLY A 4 -60.26 -107.62 22.38
CA GLY A 4 -58.95 -107.47 21.75
C GLY A 4 -58.97 -106.27 20.79
N LYS A 5 -57.77 -105.70 20.52
CA LYS A 5 -57.29 -105.12 19.23
C LYS A 5 -58.02 -103.89 18.65
N SER A 6 -57.34 -102.75 18.44
CA SER A 6 -56.61 -102.34 17.19
C SER A 6 -57.26 -101.03 16.67
N LEU A 7 -56.62 -99.98 16.12
CA LEU A 7 -55.33 -99.74 15.47
C LEU A 7 -55.09 -98.19 15.39
N LEU A 8 -53.81 -97.75 15.41
CA LEU A 8 -53.15 -96.70 14.58
C LEU A 8 -53.78 -95.28 14.41
N THR A 9 -53.08 -94.13 14.40
CA THR A 9 -51.67 -93.79 14.11
C THR A 9 -51.32 -92.40 14.68
N ALA A 10 -50.03 -92.24 14.96
CA ALA A 10 -49.21 -91.11 15.41
C ALA A 10 -49.44 -89.70 14.81
N LEU A 11 -49.10 -88.64 15.57
CA LEU A 11 -47.76 -88.03 15.54
C LEU A 11 -47.57 -87.08 16.74
N LEU A 12 -46.41 -87.20 17.40
CA LEU A 12 -45.99 -86.49 18.59
C LEU A 12 -45.06 -85.33 18.18
N LEU A 13 -45.03 -84.20 18.89
CA LEU A 13 -43.75 -83.60 19.24
C LEU A 13 -43.86 -82.77 20.54
N ALA A 14 -42.98 -83.12 21.47
CA ALA A 14 -42.96 -82.72 22.86
C ALA A 14 -42.22 -81.39 23.06
N ALA A 15 -42.75 -80.53 23.92
CA ALA A 15 -42.06 -79.35 24.43
C ALA A 15 -41.34 -79.72 25.74
N THR A 16 -40.05 -79.99 25.66
CA THR A 16 -39.15 -80.11 26.82
C THR A 16 -38.65 -78.73 27.21
N PHE A 17 -38.99 -78.30 28.44
CA PHE A 17 -38.36 -77.17 29.10
C PHE A 17 -36.92 -77.54 29.50
N THR A 18 -35.95 -76.87 28.90
CA THR A 18 -34.57 -76.80 29.40
C THR A 18 -34.32 -75.38 29.92
N PHE A 19 -34.02 -75.27 31.21
CA PHE A 19 -33.41 -74.07 31.78
C PHE A 19 -32.02 -73.90 31.15
N SER A 20 -31.90 -73.01 30.16
CA SER A 20 -30.62 -72.48 29.72
C SER A 20 -30.35 -71.24 30.56
N ALA A 21 -29.22 -71.21 31.25
CA ALA A 21 -28.68 -69.99 31.81
C ALA A 21 -28.52 -68.98 30.66
N CYS A 22 -29.23 -67.85 30.73
CA CYS A 22 -28.76 -66.66 30.03
C CYS A 22 -27.50 -66.24 30.77
N GLU A 23 -26.34 -66.48 30.17
CA GLU A 23 -25.21 -65.59 30.40
C GLU A 23 -25.75 -64.17 30.26
N LYS A 24 -25.56 -63.34 31.28
CA LYS A 24 -25.54 -61.90 31.03
C LYS A 24 -24.40 -61.73 30.03
N GLU A 25 -24.72 -61.57 28.75
CA GLU A 25 -23.85 -60.79 27.90
C GLU A 25 -23.67 -59.48 28.67
N ASP A 26 -22.44 -59.29 29.14
CA ASP A 26 -22.01 -58.02 29.67
C ASP A 26 -22.22 -57.06 28.50
N ASP A 27 -23.36 -56.36 28.49
CA ASP A 27 -23.62 -55.18 27.68
C ASP A 27 -22.62 -54.12 28.14
N THR A 28 -21.33 -54.35 27.90
CA THR A 28 -20.31 -53.33 27.97
C THR A 28 -20.68 -52.40 26.83
N LEU A 29 -21.45 -51.35 27.16
CA LEU A 29 -21.67 -50.20 26.29
C LEU A 29 -20.35 -49.91 25.58
N PRO A 30 -20.32 -49.85 24.24
CA PRO A 30 -19.06 -49.73 23.53
C PRO A 30 -18.34 -48.49 24.07
N THR A 31 -17.07 -48.64 24.43
CA THR A 31 -16.30 -47.55 25.02
C THR A 31 -16.08 -46.47 23.97
N ALA A 32 -16.56 -45.26 24.25
CA ALA A 32 -16.36 -44.10 23.39
C ALA A 32 -14.89 -43.92 23.03
N PRO A 33 -14.59 -43.44 21.82
CA PRO A 33 -13.22 -43.16 21.42
C PRO A 33 -12.54 -42.24 22.43
N GLN A 34 -11.22 -42.32 22.51
CA GLN A 34 -10.37 -41.45 23.28
C GLN A 34 -9.49 -40.70 22.30
N VAL A 35 -9.40 -39.39 22.49
CA VAL A 35 -8.45 -38.52 21.80
C VAL A 35 -7.71 -37.73 22.86
N THR A 36 -6.39 -37.79 22.80
CA THR A 36 -5.50 -37.12 23.75
C THR A 36 -4.53 -36.23 22.98
N SER A 37 -4.36 -35.01 23.47
CA SER A 37 -3.29 -34.11 23.04
C SER A 37 -2.30 -33.96 24.19
N GLU A 38 -1.02 -33.80 23.85
CA GLU A 38 0.00 -33.41 24.81
C GLU A 38 -0.15 -31.93 25.24
N LEU A 39 -0.99 -31.17 24.54
CA LEU A 39 -1.26 -29.76 24.80
C LEU A 39 -2.69 -29.57 25.30
N SER A 40 -2.84 -28.98 26.49
CA SER A 40 -4.12 -28.40 26.93
C SER A 40 -4.24 -26.92 26.52
N THR A 41 -3.10 -26.25 26.36
CA THR A 41 -2.99 -24.86 25.90
C THR A 41 -1.89 -24.72 24.85
N LEU A 42 -2.14 -23.93 23.81
CA LEU A 42 -1.22 -23.60 22.73
C LEU A 42 -0.98 -22.07 22.69
N PRO A 43 0.13 -21.57 23.27
CA PRO A 43 0.51 -20.18 23.13
C PRO A 43 1.12 -19.94 21.74
N VAL A 44 0.62 -18.92 21.05
CA VAL A 44 1.07 -18.50 19.71
C VAL A 44 1.10 -16.99 19.60
N GLN A 45 1.89 -16.48 18.67
CA GLN A 45 1.79 -15.09 18.22
C GLN A 45 0.80 -14.97 17.05
N GLN A 46 0.33 -13.75 16.78
CA GLN A 46 -0.48 -13.46 15.59
C GLN A 46 0.16 -14.04 14.32
N ASP A 47 -0.68 -14.66 13.47
CA ASP A 47 -0.28 -15.33 12.21
C ASP A 47 0.75 -16.47 12.34
N GLU A 48 1.18 -16.83 13.56
CA GLU A 48 2.10 -17.94 13.78
C GLU A 48 1.43 -19.27 13.42
N ALA A 49 2.17 -20.11 12.70
CA ALA A 49 1.77 -21.49 12.42
C ALA A 49 2.46 -22.46 13.40
N LYS A 50 1.67 -23.37 13.98
CA LYS A 50 2.14 -24.45 14.84
C LYS A 50 1.58 -25.78 14.38
N VAL A 51 2.39 -26.81 14.58
CA VAL A 51 2.02 -28.20 14.30
C VAL A 51 2.23 -29.02 15.56
N PHE A 52 1.23 -29.79 15.95
CA PHE A 52 1.31 -30.73 17.07
C PHE A 52 0.51 -32.00 16.76
N SER A 53 0.67 -33.04 17.57
CA SER A 53 0.02 -34.33 17.36
C SER A 53 -1.07 -34.60 18.38
N VAL A 54 -2.07 -35.37 17.96
CA VAL A 54 -3.04 -36.02 18.85
C VAL A 54 -2.98 -37.53 18.65
N THR A 55 -3.14 -38.27 19.74
CA THR A 55 -3.20 -39.73 19.73
C THR A 55 -4.63 -40.20 19.96
N ILE A 56 -5.00 -41.29 19.30
CA ILE A 56 -6.38 -41.76 19.20
C ILE A 56 -6.45 -43.23 19.56
N SER A 57 -7.45 -43.59 20.37
CA SER A 57 -7.83 -44.98 20.66
C SER A 57 -9.34 -45.12 20.53
N ALA A 58 -9.82 -46.07 19.73
CA ALA A 58 -11.25 -46.32 19.51
C ALA A 58 -11.51 -47.82 19.51
N ALA A 59 -12.22 -48.33 20.51
CA ALA A 59 -12.63 -49.74 20.55
C ALA A 59 -13.47 -50.09 19.31
N GLY A 60 -14.33 -49.14 18.90
CA GLY A 60 -15.15 -49.21 17.70
C GLY A 60 -14.45 -49.02 16.35
N LYS A 61 -13.10 -48.98 16.33
CA LYS A 61 -12.25 -48.61 15.19
C LYS A 61 -12.47 -47.18 14.71
N ILE A 62 -11.39 -46.49 14.38
CA ILE A 62 -11.46 -45.08 13.96
C ILE A 62 -12.18 -45.00 12.60
N LYS A 63 -13.25 -44.22 12.53
CA LYS A 63 -13.97 -43.92 11.27
C LYS A 63 -13.47 -42.62 10.66
N GLU A 64 -13.40 -41.55 11.45
CA GLU A 64 -12.99 -40.24 10.98
C GLU A 64 -12.34 -39.40 12.09
N VAL A 65 -11.54 -38.42 11.69
CA VAL A 65 -10.94 -37.42 12.56
C VAL A 65 -11.13 -36.06 11.89
N THR A 66 -11.70 -35.10 12.61
CA THR A 66 -11.93 -33.74 12.11
C THR A 66 -11.41 -32.71 13.11
N ALA A 67 -11.05 -31.52 12.63
CA ALA A 67 -10.66 -30.41 13.48
C ALA A 67 -11.33 -29.11 13.05
N THR A 68 -11.73 -28.31 14.01
CA THR A 68 -12.27 -26.95 13.83
C THR A 68 -11.58 -25.99 14.78
N ALA A 69 -11.53 -24.71 14.41
CA ALA A 69 -11.05 -23.66 15.29
C ALA A 69 -12.09 -22.54 15.38
N THR A 70 -12.29 -21.97 16.57
CA THR A 70 -13.20 -20.81 16.74
C THR A 70 -12.65 -19.55 16.08
N SER A 71 -11.33 -19.42 16.01
CA SER A 71 -10.61 -18.39 15.24
C SER A 71 -9.25 -18.90 14.76
N GLY A 72 -8.74 -18.36 13.66
CA GLY A 72 -7.59 -18.91 12.94
C GLY A 72 -8.01 -20.00 11.94
N THR A 73 -7.03 -20.72 11.40
CA THR A 73 -7.29 -21.84 10.47
C THR A 73 -6.65 -23.11 11.01
N VAL A 74 -7.37 -24.24 10.91
CA VAL A 74 -6.87 -25.54 11.31
C VAL A 74 -7.07 -26.54 10.19
N THR A 75 -6.07 -27.38 9.96
CA THR A 75 -6.15 -28.52 9.03
C THR A 75 -5.48 -29.73 9.66
N LEU A 76 -5.94 -30.92 9.29
CA LEU A 76 -5.31 -32.17 9.71
C LEU A 76 -4.42 -32.72 8.60
N SER A 77 -3.29 -33.32 8.97
CA SER A 77 -2.42 -34.07 8.07
C SER A 77 -1.94 -35.35 8.76
N GLU A 78 -1.34 -36.27 7.99
CA GLU A 78 -0.75 -37.51 8.52
C GLU A 78 -1.71 -38.31 9.43
N ILE A 79 -2.99 -38.41 9.04
CA ILE A 79 -3.97 -39.19 9.78
C ILE A 79 -3.63 -40.68 9.61
N THR A 80 -3.44 -41.39 10.73
CA THR A 80 -3.15 -42.82 10.78
C THR A 80 -4.25 -43.58 11.51
N GLY A 81 -4.35 -44.89 11.26
CA GLY A 81 -5.23 -45.77 12.04
C GLY A 81 -6.70 -45.79 11.65
N ILE A 82 -7.10 -45.21 10.51
CA ILE A 82 -8.47 -45.36 9.99
C ILE A 82 -8.79 -46.86 9.80
N GLY A 83 -9.91 -47.31 10.35
CA GLY A 83 -10.31 -48.72 10.39
C GLY A 83 -9.57 -49.57 11.44
N GLN A 84 -8.69 -48.98 12.23
CA GLN A 84 -7.92 -49.64 13.30
C GLN A 84 -8.34 -49.12 14.68
N ASN A 85 -7.93 -49.83 15.73
CA ASN A 85 -8.24 -49.47 17.11
C ASN A 85 -7.40 -48.31 17.66
N THR A 86 -6.26 -48.00 17.04
CA THR A 86 -5.37 -46.91 17.45
C THR A 86 -4.87 -46.13 16.24
N GLY A 87 -4.54 -44.87 16.45
CA GLY A 87 -4.07 -43.97 15.40
C GLY A 87 -3.59 -42.63 15.94
N SER A 88 -3.29 -41.72 15.03
CA SER A 88 -2.84 -40.35 15.34
C SER A 88 -3.21 -39.40 14.21
N ALA A 89 -3.15 -38.09 14.47
CA ALA A 89 -3.23 -37.06 13.45
C ALA A 89 -2.31 -35.88 13.81
N ARG A 90 -1.74 -35.21 12.80
CA ARG A 90 -1.11 -33.91 12.97
C ARG A 90 -2.14 -32.80 12.82
N VAL A 91 -2.17 -31.90 13.78
CA VAL A 91 -2.98 -30.68 13.78
C VAL A 91 -2.09 -29.53 13.33
N ASN A 92 -2.39 -28.96 12.16
CA ASN A 92 -1.71 -27.78 11.63
C ASN A 92 -2.61 -26.57 11.89
N PHE A 93 -2.23 -25.73 12.84
CA PHE A 93 -2.96 -24.54 13.21
C PHE A 93 -2.20 -23.29 12.78
N LYS A 94 -2.88 -22.33 12.18
CA LYS A 94 -2.39 -20.97 11.95
C LYS A 94 -3.24 -19.99 12.74
N ALA A 95 -2.59 -19.25 13.63
CA ALA A 95 -3.21 -18.24 14.47
C ALA A 95 -3.86 -17.13 13.63
N PRO A 96 -4.96 -16.51 14.12
CA PRO A 96 -5.53 -15.33 13.49
C PRO A 96 -4.60 -14.12 13.60
N ALA A 97 -4.89 -13.08 12.80
CA ALA A 97 -4.22 -11.78 12.89
C ALA A 97 -4.67 -10.95 14.12
N THR A 98 -5.67 -11.40 14.88
CA THR A 98 -6.19 -10.71 16.08
C THR A 98 -5.71 -11.39 17.35
N VAL A 99 -5.24 -10.62 18.32
CA VAL A 99 -4.95 -11.12 19.68
C VAL A 99 -6.22 -11.58 20.39
N GLY A 100 -6.06 -12.52 21.33
CA GLY A 100 -7.17 -13.04 22.12
C GLY A 100 -7.08 -14.54 22.31
N THR A 101 -8.22 -15.17 22.56
CA THR A 101 -8.33 -16.62 22.74
C THR A 101 -9.02 -17.27 21.55
N SER A 102 -8.58 -18.49 21.24
CA SER A 102 -9.24 -19.40 20.29
C SER A 102 -9.31 -20.80 20.91
N THR A 103 -10.09 -21.68 20.32
CA THR A 103 -10.19 -23.09 20.74
C THR A 103 -10.07 -23.95 19.50
N ILE A 104 -9.13 -24.90 19.52
CA ILE A 104 -9.05 -25.97 18.52
C ILE A 104 -9.80 -27.17 19.09
N SER A 105 -10.83 -27.61 18.38
CA SER A 105 -11.60 -28.79 18.74
C SER A 105 -11.25 -29.92 17.78
N VAL A 106 -10.69 -31.01 18.30
CA VAL A 106 -10.42 -32.23 17.52
C VAL A 106 -11.45 -33.28 17.91
N LEU A 107 -12.26 -33.69 16.94
CA LEU A 107 -13.33 -34.68 17.10
C LEU A 107 -12.94 -35.99 16.41
N VAL A 108 -13.07 -37.09 17.14
CA VAL A 108 -12.93 -38.46 16.60
C VAL A 108 -14.29 -39.14 16.63
N THR A 109 -14.67 -39.74 15.50
CA THR A 109 -15.84 -40.63 15.39
C THR A 109 -15.36 -42.06 15.11
N ASP A 110 -15.96 -43.05 15.77
CA ASP A 110 -15.71 -44.47 15.49
C ASP A 110 -16.72 -45.09 14.50
N GLN A 111 -16.55 -46.36 14.12
CA GLN A 111 -17.45 -47.02 13.17
C GLN A 111 -18.85 -47.30 13.73
N GLN A 112 -19.03 -47.23 15.05
CA GLN A 112 -20.34 -47.29 15.71
C GLN A 112 -20.97 -45.90 15.90
N ASN A 113 -20.36 -44.85 15.34
CA ASN A 113 -20.76 -43.44 15.43
C ASN A 113 -20.69 -42.86 16.85
N GLN A 114 -19.90 -43.44 17.75
CA GLN A 114 -19.57 -42.77 19.01
C GLN A 114 -18.50 -41.71 18.78
N GLN A 115 -18.56 -40.64 19.57
CA GLN A 115 -17.74 -39.46 19.38
C GLN A 115 -17.01 -39.03 20.64
N LYS A 116 -15.81 -38.48 20.46
CA LYS A 116 -15.05 -37.83 21.52
C LYS A 116 -14.29 -36.63 20.97
N GLN A 117 -14.38 -35.53 21.70
CA GLN A 117 -13.68 -34.29 21.41
C GLN A 117 -12.60 -34.03 22.46
N VAL A 118 -11.47 -33.49 22.02
CA VAL A 118 -10.53 -32.75 22.87
C VAL A 118 -10.48 -31.31 22.39
N ASP A 119 -10.55 -30.40 23.35
CA ASP A 119 -10.39 -28.98 23.12
C ASP A 119 -9.02 -28.53 23.60
N ILE A 120 -8.30 -27.83 22.73
CA ILE A 120 -7.02 -27.20 23.02
C ILE A 120 -7.27 -25.69 23.03
N SER A 121 -7.08 -25.06 24.19
CA SER A 121 -7.15 -23.62 24.32
C SER A 121 -5.98 -22.98 23.59
N VAL A 122 -6.21 -21.92 22.83
CA VAL A 122 -5.18 -21.18 22.11
C VAL A 122 -5.12 -19.77 22.68
N GLU A 123 -3.94 -19.33 23.05
CA GLU A 123 -3.68 -17.95 23.48
C GLU A 123 -2.87 -17.25 22.40
N VAL A 124 -3.46 -16.24 21.76
CA VAL A 124 -2.84 -15.45 20.69
C VAL A 124 -2.33 -14.14 21.26
N SER A 125 -1.01 -14.03 21.32
CA SER A 125 -0.29 -12.84 21.77
C SER A 125 0.13 -11.94 20.60
N GLU A 126 0.39 -10.67 20.90
CA GLU A 126 0.92 -9.74 19.90
C GLU A 126 2.35 -10.11 19.48
N VAL A 127 2.68 -9.82 18.23
CA VAL A 127 4.07 -9.87 17.78
C VAL A 127 4.77 -8.59 18.24
N PRO A 128 5.78 -8.65 19.14
CA PRO A 128 6.42 -7.43 19.64
C PRO A 128 7.15 -6.68 18.50
N PRO A 129 7.09 -5.33 18.49
CA PRO A 129 7.84 -4.54 17.53
C PRO A 129 9.34 -4.76 17.63
N VAL A 130 10.03 -4.69 16.49
CA VAL A 130 11.49 -4.69 16.44
C VAL A 130 12.00 -3.28 16.64
N ILE A 131 12.78 -3.03 17.69
CA ILE A 131 13.42 -1.73 17.92
C ILE A 131 14.68 -1.62 17.08
N VAL A 132 14.77 -0.57 16.26
CA VAL A 132 15.90 -0.25 15.40
C VAL A 132 16.57 1.03 15.91
N ALA A 133 17.75 0.89 16.48
CA ALA A 133 18.58 2.02 16.91
C ALA A 133 19.28 2.69 15.71
N ALA A 134 19.95 3.82 15.94
CA ALA A 134 20.77 4.47 14.92
C ALA A 134 21.88 3.53 14.41
N GLY A 135 22.16 3.57 13.11
CA GLY A 135 23.26 2.81 12.51
C GLY A 135 22.95 2.21 11.14
N ASP A 136 23.78 1.26 10.74
CA ASP A 136 23.65 0.57 9.46
C ASP A 136 22.52 -0.47 9.50
N VAL A 137 21.75 -0.53 8.41
CA VAL A 137 20.68 -1.52 8.20
C VAL A 137 20.80 -2.11 6.80
N ASP A 138 20.68 -3.44 6.71
CA ASP A 138 20.61 -4.19 5.46
C ASP A 138 19.76 -5.47 5.65
N GLY A 139 19.60 -6.24 4.57
CA GLY A 139 18.83 -7.48 4.60
C GLY A 139 17.34 -7.26 4.36
N THR A 140 16.50 -7.98 5.09
CA THR A 140 15.05 -8.03 4.87
C THR A 140 14.29 -7.72 6.15
N TRP A 141 13.35 -6.77 6.07
CA TRP A 141 12.33 -6.53 7.07
C TRP A 141 11.09 -7.36 6.72
N GLN A 142 10.77 -8.29 7.61
CA GLN A 142 9.87 -9.41 7.33
C GLN A 142 8.42 -8.98 7.27
N SER A 143 7.66 -9.62 6.38
CA SER A 143 6.25 -9.35 6.13
C SER A 143 5.41 -9.24 7.41
N GLY A 144 4.53 -8.24 7.48
CA GLY A 144 3.59 -8.03 8.60
C GLY A 144 4.22 -7.57 9.93
N ARG A 145 5.54 -7.40 10.00
CA ARG A 145 6.21 -6.95 11.24
C ARG A 145 6.12 -5.44 11.43
N THR A 146 6.18 -5.01 12.68
CA THR A 146 6.37 -3.60 13.04
C THR A 146 7.81 -3.33 13.44
N TYR A 147 8.41 -2.27 12.89
CA TYR A 147 9.75 -1.77 13.22
C TYR A 147 9.64 -0.36 13.82
N ILE A 148 10.29 -0.10 14.95
CA ILE A 148 10.35 1.22 15.60
C ILE A 148 11.74 1.80 15.44
N VAL A 149 11.87 2.87 14.67
CA VAL A 149 13.14 3.54 14.35
C VAL A 149 13.38 4.69 15.32
N ARG A 150 14.50 4.64 16.05
CA ARG A 150 14.88 5.60 17.12
C ARG A 150 16.11 6.45 16.81
N GLY A 151 16.56 6.45 15.56
CA GLY A 151 17.73 7.20 15.15
C GLY A 151 18.00 7.08 13.66
N ASN A 152 18.97 7.84 13.18
CA ASN A 152 19.32 7.84 11.75
C ASN A 152 19.76 6.45 11.30
N LEU A 153 19.18 5.99 10.19
CA LEU A 153 19.54 4.73 9.56
C LEU A 153 20.36 4.98 8.31
N ASN A 154 21.28 4.08 8.02
CA ASN A 154 22.07 4.08 6.80
C ASN A 154 21.98 2.71 6.12
N VAL A 155 21.57 2.68 4.86
CA VAL A 155 21.72 1.49 4.00
C VAL A 155 23.09 1.61 3.31
N PRO A 156 24.12 0.83 3.70
CA PRO A 156 25.48 1.05 3.22
C PRO A 156 25.64 0.81 1.72
N ALA A 157 26.65 1.44 1.11
CA ALA A 157 26.99 1.19 -0.28
C ALA A 157 27.30 -0.30 -0.53
N GLY A 158 26.80 -0.86 -1.63
CA GLY A 158 26.93 -2.29 -1.95
C GLY A 158 26.03 -3.22 -1.13
N LYS A 159 25.20 -2.67 -0.23
CA LYS A 159 24.17 -3.41 0.52
C LYS A 159 22.77 -3.06 0.03
N SER A 160 21.77 -3.78 0.51
CA SER A 160 20.38 -3.49 0.24
C SER A 160 19.50 -3.72 1.45
N LEU A 161 18.48 -2.89 1.62
CA LEU A 161 17.38 -3.13 2.54
C LEU A 161 16.10 -3.41 1.74
N THR A 162 15.49 -4.57 1.99
CA THR A 162 14.18 -4.95 1.46
C THR A 162 13.15 -4.89 2.58
N VAL A 163 12.03 -4.22 2.36
CA VAL A 163 10.90 -4.11 3.27
C VAL A 163 9.71 -4.80 2.63
N GLU A 164 9.32 -5.94 3.18
CA GLU A 164 8.27 -6.78 2.62
C GLU A 164 6.85 -6.29 2.94
N GLU A 165 5.86 -6.92 2.32
CA GLU A 165 4.46 -6.53 2.41
C GLU A 165 3.91 -6.49 3.84
N GLY A 166 3.03 -5.54 4.11
CA GLY A 166 2.39 -5.35 5.42
C GLY A 166 3.31 -4.86 6.53
N VAL A 167 4.59 -4.58 6.25
CA VAL A 167 5.49 -3.99 7.25
C VAL A 167 4.99 -2.60 7.64
N THR A 168 4.96 -2.33 8.95
CA THR A 168 4.77 -0.99 9.51
C THR A 168 6.07 -0.49 10.12
N VAL A 169 6.53 0.68 9.70
CA VAL A 169 7.72 1.37 10.19
C VAL A 169 7.26 2.62 10.92
N ILE A 170 7.49 2.66 12.23
CA ILE A 170 7.17 3.77 13.10
C ILE A 170 8.47 4.51 13.40
N VAL A 171 8.59 5.75 12.91
CA VAL A 171 9.76 6.59 13.15
C VAL A 171 9.49 7.52 14.32
N GLU A 172 10.27 7.40 15.39
CA GLU A 172 10.18 8.24 16.59
C GLU A 172 11.07 9.47 16.41
N GLY A 173 10.49 10.53 15.86
CA GLY A 173 11.09 11.87 15.83
C GLY A 173 10.17 12.92 16.44
N ASP A 174 10.75 14.07 16.77
CA ASP A 174 10.08 15.15 17.50
C ASP A 174 9.67 16.34 16.60
N GLY A 175 10.20 16.41 15.37
CA GLY A 175 10.07 17.52 14.44
C GLY A 175 11.15 18.60 14.56
N SER A 176 12.14 18.42 15.44
CA SER A 176 13.26 19.34 15.62
C SER A 176 14.44 19.00 14.71
N GLN A 177 15.30 20.00 14.48
CA GLN A 177 16.58 19.81 13.81
C GLN A 177 17.49 18.92 14.68
N GLY A 178 17.98 17.81 14.12
CA GLY A 178 18.85 16.88 14.85
C GLY A 178 18.12 15.87 15.74
N GLY A 179 16.90 16.15 16.20
CA GLY A 179 16.06 15.23 16.98
C GLY A 179 15.15 14.30 16.14
N SER A 180 15.16 14.47 14.81
CA SER A 180 14.26 13.77 13.90
C SER A 180 15.01 12.82 12.94
N PRO A 181 14.84 11.49 13.07
CA PRO A 181 15.56 10.50 12.29
C PRO A 181 15.34 10.59 10.77
N GLU A 182 16.34 10.21 9.98
CA GLU A 182 16.21 9.94 8.54
C GLU A 182 16.72 8.54 8.16
N ILE A 183 16.30 8.05 7.00
CA ILE A 183 16.85 6.85 6.38
C ILE A 183 17.71 7.27 5.19
N THR A 184 19.02 7.22 5.34
CA THR A 184 19.98 7.47 4.26
C THR A 184 20.19 6.20 3.45
N VAL A 185 20.09 6.29 2.12
CA VAL A 185 20.32 5.17 1.21
C VAL A 185 21.58 5.42 0.37
N ARG A 186 22.63 4.65 0.64
CA ARG A 186 23.87 4.59 -0.15
C ARG A 186 23.97 3.30 -0.98
N GLY A 187 23.35 2.23 -0.49
CA GLY A 187 23.12 0.98 -1.22
C GLY A 187 21.82 1.04 -2.02
N ASN A 188 21.05 -0.05 -2.01
CA ASN A 188 19.73 -0.10 -2.66
C ASN A 188 18.60 -0.23 -1.63
N PHE A 189 17.44 0.30 -1.97
CA PHE A 189 16.26 0.24 -1.10
C PHE A 189 15.06 -0.29 -1.86
N TYR A 190 14.36 -1.26 -1.28
CA TYR A 190 13.18 -1.86 -1.90
C TYR A 190 12.04 -1.96 -0.89
N SER A 191 10.94 -1.27 -1.11
CA SER A 191 9.69 -1.43 -0.35
C SER A 191 8.66 -2.12 -1.23
N TYR A 192 8.30 -3.34 -0.87
CA TYR A 192 7.43 -4.22 -1.64
C TYR A 192 6.14 -4.53 -0.87
N GLY A 193 5.26 -3.54 -0.79
CA GLY A 193 3.88 -3.74 -0.40
C GLY A 193 3.04 -4.40 -1.49
N THR A 194 1.83 -4.81 -1.10
CA THR A 194 0.74 -5.20 -2.00
C THR A 194 -0.48 -4.31 -1.74
N ALA A 195 -1.49 -4.36 -2.62
CA ALA A 195 -2.72 -3.60 -2.42
C ALA A 195 -3.43 -4.02 -1.11
N GLU A 196 -3.38 -5.30 -0.77
CA GLU A 196 -3.97 -5.89 0.43
C GLU A 196 -3.11 -5.64 1.67
N LYS A 197 -1.78 -5.62 1.51
CA LYS A 197 -0.82 -5.43 2.60
C LYS A 197 0.23 -4.38 2.21
N PRO A 198 -0.16 -3.09 2.20
CA PRO A 198 0.78 -2.02 1.90
C PRO A 198 1.88 -1.93 2.96
N VAL A 199 3.05 -1.42 2.57
CA VAL A 199 4.08 -1.01 3.54
C VAL A 199 3.75 0.38 4.04
N LEU A 200 3.82 0.61 5.35
CA LEU A 200 3.52 1.90 5.98
C LEU A 200 4.74 2.47 6.68
N PHE A 201 5.25 3.62 6.25
CA PHE A 201 6.20 4.46 6.98
C PHE A 201 5.45 5.65 7.59
N THR A 202 5.47 5.73 8.91
CA THR A 202 4.67 6.71 9.66
C THR A 202 5.30 6.98 11.02
N VAL A 203 4.57 7.71 11.87
CA VAL A 203 4.97 8.10 13.23
C VAL A 203 4.12 7.37 14.27
N PRO A 204 4.42 7.47 15.59
CA PRO A 204 3.58 6.89 16.62
C PRO A 204 2.13 7.35 16.50
N ALA A 205 1.17 6.46 16.75
CA ALA A 205 -0.26 6.73 16.53
C ALA A 205 -0.74 8.02 17.22
N ALA A 206 -0.26 8.29 18.44
CA ALA A 206 -0.59 9.51 19.20
C ALA A 206 -0.12 10.82 18.52
N ARG A 207 0.81 10.75 17.55
CA ARG A 207 1.31 11.90 16.78
C ARG A 207 0.62 12.08 15.44
N ARG A 208 -0.23 11.13 15.00
CA ARG A 208 -0.96 11.18 13.72
C ARG A 208 -2.19 12.08 13.83
N THR A 209 -1.97 13.36 14.03
CA THR A 209 -3.02 14.37 14.24
C THR A 209 -3.06 15.39 13.10
N LYS A 210 -4.14 16.17 13.04
CA LYS A 210 -4.30 17.28 12.08
C LYS A 210 -3.17 18.31 12.26
N GLU A 211 -2.85 18.66 13.50
CA GLU A 211 -1.85 19.66 13.87
C GLU A 211 -0.44 19.23 13.42
N ASN A 212 -0.18 17.93 13.35
CA ASN A 212 1.10 17.39 12.94
C ASN A 212 1.28 17.20 11.44
N MET A 213 0.24 17.44 10.62
CA MET A 213 0.28 17.21 9.17
C MET A 213 1.48 17.85 8.48
N PHE A 214 1.90 19.02 8.96
CA PHE A 214 2.99 19.80 8.40
C PHE A 214 4.09 20.09 9.41
N THR A 215 4.22 19.26 10.45
CA THR A 215 5.34 19.40 11.39
C THR A 215 6.62 18.87 10.78
N GLY A 216 6.54 17.80 9.99
CA GLY A 216 7.71 17.05 9.53
C GLY A 216 8.36 16.39 10.74
N LEU A 217 7.84 15.24 11.16
CA LEU A 217 8.25 14.55 12.39
C LEU A 217 9.46 13.64 12.19
N TRP A 218 9.83 13.36 10.94
CA TRP A 218 11.04 12.63 10.58
C TRP A 218 11.54 13.09 9.21
N GLY A 219 12.78 12.72 8.87
CA GLY A 219 13.50 13.26 7.72
C GLY A 219 13.16 12.65 6.36
N GLY A 220 12.47 11.52 6.32
CA GLY A 220 12.18 10.79 5.08
C GLY A 220 13.28 9.80 4.67
N ILE A 221 13.23 9.37 3.41
CA ILE A 221 14.12 8.34 2.83
C ILE A 221 14.96 9.00 1.73
N LEU A 222 16.25 9.15 1.98
CA LEU A 222 17.15 10.00 1.20
C LEU A 222 18.21 9.17 0.46
N GLY A 223 17.99 8.95 -0.83
CA GLY A 223 18.94 8.32 -1.75
C GLY A 223 20.07 9.26 -2.16
N THR A 224 21.30 8.88 -1.83
CA THR A 224 22.51 9.61 -2.23
C THR A 224 22.92 9.26 -3.67
N MET A 225 23.95 9.93 -4.20
CA MET A 225 24.54 9.60 -5.51
C MET A 225 25.08 8.16 -5.59
N GLN A 226 25.32 7.49 -4.46
CA GLN A 226 25.80 6.10 -4.44
C GLN A 226 24.66 5.10 -4.64
N SER A 227 23.41 5.49 -4.34
CA SER A 227 22.26 4.61 -4.43
C SER A 227 21.94 4.27 -5.88
N GLN A 228 22.07 3.00 -6.26
CA GLN A 228 21.83 2.59 -7.64
C GLN A 228 20.35 2.40 -7.91
N GLU A 229 19.60 1.95 -6.91
CA GLU A 229 18.19 1.59 -7.05
C GLU A 229 17.38 1.95 -5.81
N MET A 230 16.22 2.58 -6.04
CA MET A 230 15.18 2.71 -5.02
C MET A 230 13.83 2.33 -5.62
N VAL A 231 13.13 1.41 -4.97
CA VAL A 231 11.81 0.92 -5.41
C VAL A 231 10.79 1.03 -4.29
N PHE A 232 9.60 1.51 -4.64
CA PHE A 232 8.44 1.61 -3.77
C PHE A 232 7.22 1.07 -4.52
N GLN A 233 6.59 0.03 -3.96
CA GLN A 233 5.39 -0.60 -4.49
C GLN A 233 4.38 -0.68 -3.35
N HIS A 234 3.19 -0.13 -3.55
CA HIS A 234 2.15 -0.06 -2.51
C HIS A 234 2.70 0.40 -1.15
N THR A 235 3.55 1.43 -1.17
CA THR A 235 4.14 2.03 0.03
C THR A 235 3.39 3.30 0.39
N ARG A 236 3.05 3.48 1.66
CA ARG A 236 2.53 4.75 2.20
C ARG A 236 3.57 5.40 3.10
N ILE A 237 3.86 6.68 2.86
CA ILE A 237 4.83 7.47 3.63
C ILE A 237 4.12 8.71 4.16
N GLU A 238 4.23 8.96 5.47
CA GLU A 238 3.51 10.04 6.14
C GLU A 238 4.38 10.88 7.06
N TYR A 239 4.00 12.15 7.27
CA TYR A 239 4.56 13.03 8.32
C TYR A 239 6.06 13.32 8.19
N ALA A 240 6.62 13.20 7.00
CA ALA A 240 8.04 13.44 6.74
C ALA A 240 8.34 14.93 6.44
N GLY A 241 9.62 15.25 6.40
CA GLY A 241 10.14 16.58 6.07
C GLY A 241 10.61 17.40 7.28
N ALA A 242 11.09 16.73 8.33
CA ALA A 242 11.72 17.39 9.46
C ALA A 242 12.93 18.25 9.01
N PRO A 243 13.26 19.34 9.73
CA PRO A 243 14.44 20.15 9.47
C PRO A 243 15.72 19.29 9.37
N ALA A 244 16.57 19.57 8.37
CA ALA A 244 17.79 18.82 8.11
C ALA A 244 18.86 19.12 9.17
N ALA A 245 19.43 18.07 9.76
CA ALA A 245 20.58 18.21 10.67
C ALA A 245 21.84 18.61 9.88
N GLU A 246 22.79 19.29 10.53
CA GLU A 246 24.05 19.73 9.90
C GLU A 246 24.83 18.56 9.24
N GLY A 247 24.84 17.39 9.90
CA GLY A 247 25.52 16.19 9.40
C GLY A 247 24.71 15.36 8.38
N SER A 248 23.52 15.79 7.97
CA SER A 248 22.71 15.02 7.01
C SER A 248 23.41 14.97 5.63
N PRO A 249 23.41 13.82 4.93
CA PRO A 249 23.98 13.71 3.59
C PRO A 249 23.41 14.71 2.59
N ILE A 250 22.12 15.07 2.70
CA ILE A 250 21.51 16.04 1.80
C ILE A 250 22.07 17.46 2.03
N VAL A 251 22.42 17.80 3.29
CA VAL A 251 23.06 19.07 3.64
C VAL A 251 24.52 19.10 3.21
N THR A 252 25.28 18.07 3.56
CA THR A 252 26.70 17.98 3.18
C THR A 252 26.93 17.91 1.66
N SER A 253 25.93 17.48 0.89
CA SER A 253 25.96 17.53 -0.58
C SER A 253 25.64 18.90 -1.17
N GLY A 254 25.16 19.85 -0.35
CA GLY A 254 24.75 21.19 -0.78
C GLY A 254 23.36 21.30 -1.41
N GLU A 255 22.56 20.23 -1.41
CA GLU A 255 21.17 20.26 -1.91
C GLU A 255 20.24 21.07 -0.99
N LEU A 256 20.47 21.00 0.33
CA LEU A 256 19.74 21.74 1.35
C LEU A 256 20.70 22.43 2.33
N GLY A 257 20.26 23.52 2.96
CA GLY A 257 20.90 24.07 4.14
C GLY A 257 20.52 23.31 5.40
N ALA A 258 21.37 23.39 6.43
CA ALA A 258 20.99 22.91 7.76
C ALA A 258 19.76 23.71 8.26
N GLY A 259 18.75 23.00 8.76
CA GLY A 259 17.49 23.60 9.21
C GLY A 259 16.41 23.70 8.13
N ASP A 260 16.76 23.55 6.84
CA ASP A 260 15.77 23.46 5.79
C ASP A 260 14.94 22.18 5.94
N PRO A 261 13.64 22.19 5.61
CA PRO A 261 12.82 20.99 5.66
C PRO A 261 13.33 19.97 4.63
N ARG A 262 13.53 18.73 5.08
CA ARG A 262 13.88 17.63 4.18
C ARG A 262 12.72 17.25 3.26
N TYR A 263 13.02 16.51 2.21
CA TYR A 263 12.01 15.91 1.33
C TYR A 263 11.60 14.55 1.86
N SER A 264 10.37 14.11 1.62
CA SER A 264 9.95 12.78 2.13
C SER A 264 10.67 11.64 1.41
N ILE A 265 10.91 11.82 0.10
CA ILE A 265 11.84 11.01 -0.68
C ILE A 265 12.80 11.94 -1.44
N TYR A 266 14.08 11.58 -1.43
CA TYR A 266 15.11 12.18 -2.28
C TYR A 266 15.87 11.11 -3.06
N PHE A 267 16.25 11.40 -4.31
CA PHE A 267 17.13 10.54 -5.11
C PHE A 267 17.99 11.38 -6.04
N THR A 268 19.28 11.06 -6.19
CA THR A 268 20.21 11.91 -6.98
C THR A 268 21.32 11.18 -7.72
N ASN A 269 21.20 9.86 -7.94
CA ASN A 269 22.21 9.17 -8.74
C ASN A 269 21.91 9.33 -10.24
N PRO A 270 22.80 9.94 -11.05
CA PRO A 270 22.58 10.13 -12.49
C PRO A 270 22.47 8.84 -13.30
N ASN A 271 23.09 7.75 -12.83
CA ASN A 271 23.00 6.43 -13.45
C ASN A 271 21.99 5.52 -12.72
N GLY A 272 21.33 6.07 -11.71
CA GLY A 272 20.43 5.35 -10.84
C GLY A 272 19.05 5.12 -11.44
N ARG A 273 18.32 4.18 -10.85
CA ARG A 273 16.98 3.78 -11.26
C ARG A 273 16.02 3.91 -10.09
N PHE A 274 15.00 4.74 -10.27
CA PHE A 274 13.98 5.01 -9.26
C PHE A 274 12.62 4.51 -9.74
N VAL A 275 11.90 3.75 -8.91
CA VAL A 275 10.55 3.30 -9.21
C VAL A 275 9.64 3.57 -8.02
N MET A 276 8.51 4.22 -8.28
CA MET A 276 7.42 4.31 -7.31
C MET A 276 6.09 4.04 -8.02
N GLN A 277 5.41 2.97 -7.65
CA GLN A 277 4.09 2.65 -8.19
C GLN A 277 3.07 2.31 -7.10
N HIS A 278 1.81 2.66 -7.36
CA HIS A 278 0.67 2.34 -6.49
C HIS A 278 0.83 2.79 -5.04
N SER A 279 1.65 3.82 -4.82
CA SER A 279 2.11 4.25 -3.51
C SER A 279 1.51 5.60 -3.12
N THR A 280 1.63 5.98 -1.86
CA THR A 280 1.10 7.24 -1.33
C THR A 280 2.14 8.02 -0.54
N ILE A 281 2.21 9.33 -0.76
CA ILE A 281 2.93 10.28 0.10
C ILE A 281 1.92 11.24 0.70
N ALA A 282 1.90 11.38 2.02
CA ALA A 282 0.94 12.24 2.70
C ALA A 282 1.58 13.09 3.79
N TYR A 283 1.00 14.27 4.03
CA TYR A 283 1.27 15.09 5.22
C TYR A 283 2.76 15.46 5.34
N THR A 284 3.29 16.16 4.35
CA THR A 284 4.73 16.46 4.26
C THR A 284 4.99 17.93 4.51
N LYS A 285 6.05 18.26 5.23
CA LYS A 285 6.40 19.67 5.52
C LYS A 285 6.68 20.47 4.24
N ASP A 286 7.43 19.88 3.32
CA ASP A 286 7.88 20.45 2.05
C ASP A 286 7.68 19.41 0.93
N ASP A 287 8.53 19.39 -0.10
CA ASP A 287 8.41 18.50 -1.27
C ASP A 287 8.04 17.05 -0.85
N GLY A 288 7.00 16.51 -1.47
CA GLY A 288 6.63 15.11 -1.27
C GLY A 288 7.75 14.19 -1.75
N MET A 289 8.27 14.48 -2.93
CA MET A 289 9.41 13.77 -3.51
C MET A 289 10.26 14.72 -4.35
N ARG A 290 11.58 14.58 -4.28
CA ARG A 290 12.49 15.17 -5.25
C ARG A 290 13.40 14.13 -5.90
N ILE A 291 13.34 14.05 -7.22
CA ILE A 291 14.32 13.33 -8.04
C ILE A 291 15.24 14.38 -8.66
N ASN A 292 16.52 14.33 -8.35
CA ASN A 292 17.52 15.26 -8.83
C ASN A 292 18.62 14.48 -9.58
N GLN A 293 18.27 14.04 -10.80
CA GLN A 293 18.97 13.10 -11.68
C GLN A 293 18.50 11.63 -11.59
N GLY A 294 18.72 10.90 -12.69
CA GLY A 294 18.50 9.47 -12.80
C GLY A 294 17.31 9.11 -13.68
N ASN A 295 17.19 7.81 -13.97
CA ASN A 295 16.06 7.25 -14.69
C ASN A 295 14.94 6.91 -13.70
N PHE A 296 13.71 7.32 -13.99
CA PHE A 296 12.60 7.06 -13.07
C PHE A 296 11.29 6.62 -13.74
N LEU A 297 10.51 5.87 -12.97
CA LEU A 297 9.12 5.54 -13.26
C LEU A 297 8.26 5.82 -12.03
N ILE A 298 7.44 6.87 -12.08
CA ILE A 298 6.61 7.31 -10.96
C ILE A 298 5.16 7.29 -11.43
N THR A 299 4.45 6.19 -11.17
CA THR A 299 3.13 5.97 -11.77
C THR A 299 2.08 5.45 -10.81
N ASN A 300 0.81 5.80 -11.03
CA ASN A 300 -0.31 5.30 -10.23
C ASN A 300 -0.22 5.65 -8.73
N ASN A 301 0.46 6.76 -8.37
CA ASN A 301 0.64 7.16 -6.97
C ASN A 301 -0.35 8.23 -6.55
N THR A 302 -0.53 8.40 -5.24
CA THR A 302 -1.33 9.49 -4.66
C THR A 302 -0.47 10.36 -3.77
N PHE A 303 -0.54 11.67 -3.96
CA PHE A 303 0.12 12.67 -3.12
C PHE A 303 -0.96 13.49 -2.43
N ILE A 304 -0.95 13.50 -1.10
CA ILE A 304 -2.00 14.07 -0.27
C ILE A 304 -1.38 15.14 0.64
N TYR A 305 -1.81 16.39 0.48
CA TYR A 305 -1.40 17.47 1.38
C TYR A 305 0.12 17.56 1.50
N THR A 306 0.79 17.68 0.35
CA THR A 306 2.24 17.85 0.32
C THR A 306 2.58 19.34 0.44
N GLY A 307 3.40 19.68 1.43
CA GLY A 307 3.88 21.04 1.65
C GLY A 307 2.94 21.90 2.50
N ALA A 308 3.53 22.68 3.42
CA ALA A 308 2.81 23.60 4.31
C ALA A 308 2.45 24.91 3.60
N THR A 309 3.49 25.67 3.20
CA THR A 309 3.39 27.01 2.55
C THR A 309 4.19 27.07 1.24
N GLY A 310 4.78 25.93 0.87
CA GLY A 310 5.69 25.71 -0.24
C GLY A 310 5.91 24.20 -0.41
N GLY A 311 6.74 23.82 -1.38
CA GLY A 311 6.96 22.42 -1.74
C GLY A 311 6.00 21.94 -2.85
N ASP A 312 6.55 21.20 -3.81
CA ASP A 312 5.84 20.49 -4.87
C ASP A 312 5.53 19.05 -4.41
N ALA A 313 4.44 18.45 -4.88
CA ALA A 313 4.20 17.04 -4.56
C ALA A 313 5.31 16.16 -5.17
N LEU A 314 5.61 16.40 -6.44
CA LEU A 314 6.67 15.73 -7.18
C LEU A 314 7.57 16.77 -7.86
N ASN A 315 8.84 16.82 -7.45
CA ASN A 315 9.85 17.73 -7.97
C ASN A 315 10.90 16.97 -8.78
N LEU A 316 10.84 17.08 -10.10
CA LEU A 316 11.73 16.40 -11.04
C LEU A 316 12.74 17.43 -11.55
N LYS A 317 14.00 17.23 -11.19
CA LYS A 317 15.05 18.23 -11.38
C LYS A 317 16.28 17.71 -12.09
N SER A 318 16.89 18.65 -12.79
CA SER A 318 18.26 18.69 -13.28
C SER A 318 18.85 17.32 -13.66
N GLY A 319 18.43 16.79 -14.80
CA GLY A 319 18.87 15.52 -15.39
C GLY A 319 18.06 14.30 -15.00
N SER A 320 16.82 14.53 -14.55
CA SER A 320 15.84 13.47 -14.34
C SER A 320 15.18 13.09 -15.67
N VAL A 321 15.19 11.81 -16.01
CA VAL A 321 14.63 11.29 -17.27
C VAL A 321 13.63 10.18 -16.96
N GLY A 322 12.40 10.28 -17.45
CA GLY A 322 11.41 9.27 -17.09
C GLY A 322 9.95 9.57 -17.42
N ASP A 323 9.09 8.78 -16.79
CA ASP A 323 7.64 8.86 -16.91
C ASP A 323 7.01 9.15 -15.55
N ALA A 324 6.17 10.20 -15.48
CA ALA A 324 5.36 10.55 -14.33
C ALA A 324 3.88 10.52 -14.74
N ALA A 325 3.20 9.39 -14.55
CA ALA A 325 1.89 9.17 -15.15
C ALA A 325 0.86 8.52 -14.22
N PHE A 326 -0.43 8.81 -14.45
CA PHE A 326 -1.50 8.26 -13.62
C PHE A 326 -1.38 8.58 -12.12
N ASN A 327 -0.71 9.68 -11.76
CA ASN A 327 -0.61 10.12 -10.37
C ASN A 327 -1.75 11.08 -10.02
N VAL A 328 -2.21 11.03 -8.78
CA VAL A 328 -3.13 12.01 -8.19
C VAL A 328 -2.37 12.93 -7.25
N PHE A 329 -2.60 14.23 -7.42
CA PHE A 329 -2.11 15.29 -6.55
C PHE A 329 -3.32 15.97 -5.92
N TYR A 330 -3.50 15.75 -4.62
CA TYR A 330 -4.63 16.29 -3.87
C TYR A 330 -4.13 17.34 -2.88
N GLN A 331 -4.46 18.60 -3.18
CA GLN A 331 -4.17 19.76 -2.35
C GLN A 331 -2.68 19.92 -1.99
N SER A 332 -1.78 19.82 -2.98
CA SER A 332 -0.38 20.20 -2.83
C SER A 332 -0.24 21.71 -2.62
N ALA A 333 0.73 22.16 -1.82
CA ALA A 333 0.93 23.58 -1.55
C ALA A 333 1.36 24.36 -2.79
N THR A 334 2.25 23.78 -3.60
CA THR A 334 2.74 24.39 -4.85
C THR A 334 2.20 23.66 -6.06
N ASN A 335 3.00 22.88 -6.79
CA ASN A 335 2.52 22.14 -7.94
C ASN A 335 2.23 20.69 -7.54
N GLY A 336 1.37 20.03 -8.30
CA GLY A 336 1.34 18.57 -8.35
C GLY A 336 2.69 18.05 -8.86
N ILE A 337 3.10 18.52 -10.04
CA ILE A 337 4.42 18.20 -10.63
C ILE A 337 5.17 19.49 -10.97
N LYS A 338 6.45 19.54 -10.62
CA LYS A 338 7.43 20.43 -11.23
C LYS A 338 8.44 19.59 -12.02
N CYS A 339 8.70 20.00 -13.26
CA CYS A 339 9.76 19.46 -14.09
C CYS A 339 10.70 20.61 -14.49
N SER A 340 11.97 20.53 -14.10
CA SER A 340 12.92 21.63 -14.27
C SER A 340 14.34 21.15 -14.57
N ASN A 341 15.10 21.89 -15.38
CA ASN A 341 16.54 21.67 -15.57
C ASN A 341 17.38 22.76 -14.88
N SER A 342 16.95 23.22 -13.69
CA SER A 342 17.48 24.44 -13.05
C SER A 342 18.99 24.44 -12.76
N ASP A 343 19.60 23.27 -12.63
CA ASP A 343 21.04 23.15 -12.34
C ASP A 343 21.85 22.78 -13.59
N ASP A 344 21.21 22.84 -14.77
CA ASP A 344 21.79 22.63 -16.10
C ASP A 344 22.66 21.37 -16.22
N ARG A 345 22.19 20.28 -15.61
CA ARG A 345 22.88 18.98 -15.59
C ARG A 345 22.64 18.20 -16.90
N SER A 346 23.53 17.25 -17.17
CA SER A 346 23.43 16.32 -18.32
C SER A 346 23.09 14.89 -17.85
N PRO A 347 22.18 14.17 -18.53
CA PRO A 347 21.34 14.65 -19.63
C PRO A 347 20.40 15.77 -19.17
N GLN A 348 19.79 16.52 -20.10
CA GLN A 348 18.76 17.50 -19.78
C GLN A 348 17.54 16.80 -19.14
N THR A 349 16.91 17.42 -18.15
CA THR A 349 15.63 16.91 -17.59
C THR A 349 14.59 16.75 -18.69
N ASP A 350 14.09 15.53 -18.86
CA ASP A 350 13.21 15.15 -19.97
C ASP A 350 12.16 14.14 -19.51
N VAL A 351 10.92 14.61 -19.35
CA VAL A 351 9.88 13.86 -18.66
C VAL A 351 8.58 13.84 -19.45
N ASN A 352 8.03 12.64 -19.64
CA ASN A 352 6.64 12.49 -20.06
C ASN A 352 5.73 12.50 -18.83
N MET A 353 4.84 13.47 -18.76
CA MET A 353 3.81 13.64 -17.73
C MET A 353 2.45 13.42 -18.37
N TYR A 354 1.77 12.33 -18.05
CA TYR A 354 0.49 12.04 -18.71
C TYR A 354 -0.55 11.36 -17.83
N ASN A 355 -1.83 11.57 -18.17
CA ASN A 355 -2.95 10.99 -17.44
C ASN A 355 -2.85 11.28 -15.93
N ASN A 356 -2.35 12.44 -15.51
CA ASN A 356 -2.29 12.81 -14.09
C ASN A 356 -3.56 13.57 -13.68
N THR A 357 -3.94 13.50 -12.42
CA THR A 357 -5.04 14.30 -11.85
C THR A 357 -4.47 15.27 -10.81
N ALA A 358 -4.67 16.56 -10.99
CA ALA A 358 -4.33 17.59 -10.00
C ALA A 358 -5.62 18.25 -9.49
N ILE A 359 -5.85 18.18 -8.19
CA ILE A 359 -7.06 18.67 -7.54
C ILE A 359 -6.68 19.65 -6.44
N ASN A 360 -7.23 20.86 -6.51
CA ASN A 360 -7.11 21.91 -5.49
C ASN A 360 -5.64 22.26 -5.13
N CYS A 361 -4.70 22.08 -6.06
CA CYS A 361 -3.27 22.35 -5.81
C CYS A 361 -2.91 23.83 -6.00
N GLY A 362 -1.91 24.32 -5.26
CA GLY A 362 -1.25 25.61 -5.47
C GLY A 362 -1.68 26.75 -4.55
N TRP A 363 -2.72 26.56 -3.76
CA TRP A 363 -3.33 27.66 -2.99
C TRP A 363 -2.48 28.10 -1.79
N ARG A 364 -1.72 27.19 -1.16
CA ARG A 364 -0.88 27.52 0.00
C ARG A 364 0.48 28.13 -0.36
N GLN A 365 0.83 28.22 -1.64
CA GLN A 365 2.09 28.80 -2.08
C GLN A 365 2.13 30.31 -1.83
N THR A 366 3.10 30.73 -1.03
CA THR A 366 3.29 32.14 -0.63
C THR A 366 4.11 32.97 -1.63
N LYS A 367 4.93 32.33 -2.48
CA LYS A 367 5.73 32.99 -3.52
C LYS A 367 4.86 33.34 -4.73
N ALA A 368 4.96 34.59 -5.17
CA ALA A 368 4.23 35.07 -6.34
C ALA A 368 4.58 34.28 -7.62
N GLY A 369 3.57 34.09 -8.49
CA GLY A 369 3.78 33.45 -9.80
C GLY A 369 4.27 32.00 -9.70
N ARG A 370 3.83 31.22 -8.70
CA ARG A 370 4.15 29.79 -8.55
C ARG A 370 2.92 29.02 -8.02
N GLY A 371 2.89 27.72 -8.30
CA GLY A 371 1.91 26.78 -7.73
C GLY A 371 0.68 26.58 -8.61
N GLY A 372 0.08 25.40 -8.56
CA GLY A 372 -1.04 25.02 -9.39
C GLY A 372 -1.01 23.54 -9.69
N SER A 373 -1.27 23.19 -10.95
CA SER A 373 -1.25 21.80 -11.43
C SER A 373 0.17 21.33 -11.79
N ILE A 374 0.63 21.56 -13.02
CA ILE A 374 1.94 21.12 -13.51
C ILE A 374 2.74 22.30 -14.03
N ASN A 375 4.00 22.40 -13.61
CA ASN A 375 4.99 23.33 -14.14
C ASN A 375 6.08 22.58 -14.92
N LEU A 376 6.36 23.02 -16.15
CA LEU A 376 7.57 22.66 -16.89
C LEU A 376 8.40 23.92 -17.12
N GLU A 377 9.62 23.99 -16.57
CA GLU A 377 10.37 25.25 -16.46
C GLU A 377 11.88 25.08 -16.60
N LYS A 378 12.61 26.20 -16.76
CA LYS A 378 14.07 26.31 -16.77
C LYS A 378 14.77 25.24 -17.59
N GLY A 379 14.49 25.20 -18.89
CA GLY A 379 15.08 24.23 -19.82
C GLY A 379 14.65 22.78 -19.61
N GLY A 380 13.73 22.45 -18.70
CA GLY A 380 13.10 21.13 -18.69
C GLY A 380 12.32 20.90 -19.99
N ARG A 381 12.20 19.64 -20.41
CA ARG A 381 11.46 19.26 -21.62
C ARG A 381 10.57 18.03 -21.45
N GLY A 382 9.74 17.75 -22.47
CA GLY A 382 8.95 16.54 -22.57
C GLY A 382 7.47 16.78 -22.88
N LYS A 383 6.64 15.77 -22.63
CA LYS A 383 5.21 15.78 -22.99
C LYS A 383 4.33 16.00 -21.76
N VAL A 384 3.31 16.84 -21.87
CA VAL A 384 2.26 17.02 -20.85
C VAL A 384 0.88 16.78 -21.46
N PHE A 385 0.35 15.57 -21.33
CA PHE A 385 -0.90 15.19 -22.00
C PHE A 385 -1.93 14.63 -21.01
N ASN A 386 -3.22 14.76 -21.34
CA ASN A 386 -4.30 14.08 -20.64
C ASN A 386 -4.38 14.41 -19.14
N THR A 387 -3.92 15.59 -18.71
CA THR A 387 -3.99 15.96 -17.28
C THR A 387 -5.39 16.45 -16.95
N LEU A 388 -6.00 15.89 -15.90
CA LEU A 388 -7.23 16.41 -15.32
C LEU A 388 -6.88 17.44 -14.23
N VAL A 389 -7.16 18.71 -14.50
CA VAL A 389 -6.90 19.84 -13.61
C VAL A 389 -8.22 20.35 -13.03
N VAL A 390 -8.35 20.30 -11.71
CA VAL A 390 -9.60 20.60 -11.01
C VAL A 390 -9.33 21.59 -9.89
N ASN A 391 -9.89 22.79 -9.98
CA ASN A 391 -9.78 23.84 -8.96
C ASN A 391 -8.33 24.17 -8.52
N CYS A 392 -7.34 23.91 -9.37
CA CYS A 392 -5.96 24.31 -9.11
C CYS A 392 -5.81 25.83 -9.26
N ARG A 393 -4.87 26.42 -8.52
CA ARG A 393 -4.55 27.85 -8.62
C ARG A 393 -4.16 28.26 -10.04
N TYR A 394 -3.37 27.44 -10.72
CA TYR A 394 -3.02 27.60 -12.13
C TYR A 394 -3.21 26.27 -12.87
N GLY A 395 -3.63 26.37 -14.13
CA GLY A 395 -3.57 25.28 -15.11
C GLY A 395 -2.14 24.87 -15.46
N ILE A 396 -1.98 24.10 -16.54
CA ILE A 396 -0.65 23.66 -16.98
C ILE A 396 0.15 24.90 -17.37
N ARG A 397 1.38 24.99 -16.86
CA ARG A 397 2.18 26.20 -17.02
C ARG A 397 3.58 25.92 -17.53
N PHE A 398 3.89 26.52 -18.66
CA PHE A 398 5.26 26.71 -19.16
C PHE A 398 5.63 28.17 -18.87
N PRO A 399 6.40 28.48 -17.81
CA PRO A 399 6.70 29.86 -17.45
C PRO A 399 7.37 30.62 -18.60
N LYS A 400 7.22 31.95 -18.60
CA LYS A 400 7.97 32.83 -19.50
C LYS A 400 9.41 33.00 -19.00
N ALA A 401 10.24 33.64 -19.83
CA ALA A 401 11.62 33.99 -19.46
C ALA A 401 11.66 34.75 -18.11
N PRO A 402 12.69 34.51 -17.28
CA PRO A 402 13.87 33.68 -17.53
C PRO A 402 13.68 32.18 -17.23
N ASP A 403 12.49 31.77 -16.79
CA ASP A 403 12.22 30.40 -16.33
C ASP A 403 11.59 29.52 -17.42
N ASN A 404 11.74 29.89 -18.69
CA ASN A 404 11.12 29.16 -19.79
C ASN A 404 11.66 27.72 -19.90
N PRO A 405 10.80 26.74 -20.21
CA PRO A 405 11.27 25.41 -20.56
C PRO A 405 11.91 25.40 -21.95
N ASP A 406 12.41 24.23 -22.35
CA ASP A 406 12.78 23.96 -23.73
C ASP A 406 11.52 23.76 -24.57
N ILE A 407 10.94 24.87 -25.02
CA ILE A 407 9.67 24.91 -25.78
C ILE A 407 9.76 24.09 -27.06
N THR A 408 10.92 24.07 -27.73
CA THR A 408 11.13 23.34 -28.99
C THR A 408 10.93 21.84 -28.81
N ASN A 409 11.36 21.29 -27.68
CA ASN A 409 11.27 19.86 -27.38
C ASN A 409 10.18 19.53 -26.36
N SER A 410 9.21 20.44 -26.19
CA SER A 410 8.09 20.26 -25.27
C SER A 410 6.77 20.34 -25.98
N THR A 411 5.79 19.57 -25.52
CA THR A 411 4.43 19.61 -26.09
C THR A 411 3.40 19.37 -24.99
N THR A 412 2.28 20.08 -25.06
CA THR A 412 1.17 19.94 -24.12
C THR A 412 -0.17 20.03 -24.82
N GLY A 413 -1.16 19.29 -24.36
CA GLY A 413 -2.52 19.28 -24.93
C GLY A 413 -3.40 18.17 -24.36
N HIS A 414 -4.62 18.05 -24.88
CA HIS A 414 -5.63 17.09 -24.40
C HIS A 414 -5.87 17.14 -22.88
N ASN A 415 -5.60 18.28 -22.25
CA ASN A 415 -5.80 18.49 -20.83
C ASN A 415 -7.25 18.92 -20.57
N PHE A 416 -7.77 18.52 -19.42
CA PHE A 416 -9.14 18.80 -19.02
C PHE A 416 -9.13 19.73 -17.81
N TYR A 417 -9.89 20.81 -17.88
CA TYR A 417 -9.92 21.86 -16.87
C TYR A 417 -11.31 22.04 -16.30
N PHE A 418 -11.40 22.03 -14.96
CA PHE A 418 -12.58 22.40 -14.21
C PHE A 418 -12.21 23.42 -13.13
N GLY A 419 -13.07 24.42 -12.94
CA GLY A 419 -12.93 25.46 -11.94
C GLY A 419 -14.32 25.87 -11.48
N ASN A 420 -14.60 25.80 -10.19
CA ASN A 420 -15.92 26.14 -9.64
C ASN A 420 -16.14 27.66 -9.47
N HIS A 421 -15.12 28.48 -9.72
CA HIS A 421 -15.16 29.94 -9.62
C HIS A 421 -14.44 30.60 -10.80
N THR A 422 -14.86 31.82 -11.18
CA THR A 422 -14.29 32.56 -12.32
C THR A 422 -12.80 32.81 -12.18
N THR A 423 -12.36 33.21 -10.99
CA THR A 423 -10.93 33.42 -10.67
C THR A 423 -10.06 32.17 -10.86
N ILE A 424 -10.66 30.98 -10.89
CA ILE A 424 -9.97 29.72 -11.19
C ILE A 424 -9.99 29.47 -12.70
N ALA A 425 -11.16 29.63 -13.33
CA ALA A 425 -11.31 29.41 -14.78
C ALA A 425 -10.43 30.37 -15.61
N ASP A 426 -10.28 31.62 -15.16
CA ASP A 426 -9.40 32.62 -15.79
C ASP A 426 -7.92 32.19 -15.77
N GLU A 427 -7.55 31.27 -14.89
CA GLU A 427 -6.19 30.80 -14.67
C GLU A 427 -5.93 29.40 -15.24
N PHE A 428 -6.83 28.86 -16.07
CA PHE A 428 -6.55 27.64 -16.85
C PHE A 428 -5.37 27.82 -17.80
N TYR A 429 -5.23 29.02 -18.36
CA TYR A 429 -4.07 29.46 -19.15
C TYR A 429 -3.48 30.70 -18.49
N PRO A 430 -2.66 30.52 -17.43
CA PRO A 430 -2.23 31.62 -16.59
C PRO A 430 -1.37 32.61 -17.38
N ALA A 431 -1.54 33.91 -17.15
CA ALA A 431 -0.77 34.96 -17.86
C ALA A 431 0.76 34.88 -17.63
N THR A 432 1.15 34.22 -16.54
CA THR A 432 2.55 33.94 -16.18
C THR A 432 3.15 32.76 -16.98
N GLY A 433 2.34 32.05 -17.76
CA GLY A 433 2.76 30.99 -18.69
C GLY A 433 2.71 31.44 -20.15
N SER A 434 3.35 30.67 -21.03
CA SER A 434 3.39 30.87 -22.49
C SER A 434 2.38 30.02 -23.27
N ILE A 435 1.68 29.09 -22.60
CA ILE A 435 0.67 28.24 -23.25
C ILE A 435 -0.59 29.06 -23.53
N THR A 436 -1.15 28.89 -24.73
CA THR A 436 -2.41 29.52 -25.15
C THR A 436 -3.38 28.44 -25.64
N LYS A 437 -4.67 28.57 -25.35
CA LYS A 437 -5.71 27.67 -25.85
C LYS A 437 -5.82 27.74 -27.37
N GLY A 438 -6.09 26.61 -28.03
CA GLY A 438 -6.43 26.58 -29.46
C GLY A 438 -5.24 26.47 -30.41
N LEU A 439 -4.03 26.20 -29.91
CA LEU A 439 -2.82 26.09 -30.71
C LEU A 439 -2.25 24.67 -30.64
N PHE A 440 -2.00 24.04 -31.79
CA PHE A 440 -1.47 22.67 -31.87
C PHE A 440 -2.29 21.71 -31.00
N GLU A 441 -1.65 20.96 -30.10
CA GLU A 441 -2.30 19.97 -29.23
C GLU A 441 -3.24 20.61 -28.18
N THR A 442 -3.10 21.91 -27.85
CA THR A 442 -4.03 22.60 -26.94
C THR A 442 -5.38 22.95 -27.60
N ALA A 443 -5.51 22.75 -28.91
CA ALA A 443 -6.83 22.80 -29.58
C ALA A 443 -7.75 21.66 -29.12
N HIS A 444 -7.19 20.61 -28.53
CA HIS A 444 -7.92 19.47 -27.98
C HIS A 444 -8.15 19.57 -26.47
N ASP A 445 -7.68 20.63 -25.81
CA ASP A 445 -7.95 20.86 -24.39
C ASP A 445 -9.44 21.14 -24.15
N VAL A 446 -9.99 20.57 -23.08
CA VAL A 446 -11.34 20.87 -22.60
C VAL A 446 -11.25 21.92 -21.51
N ALA A 447 -11.58 23.16 -21.85
CA ALA A 447 -11.57 24.31 -20.93
C ALA A 447 -12.81 25.18 -21.17
N GLY A 448 -13.63 25.38 -20.15
CA GLY A 448 -14.86 26.18 -20.21
C GLY A 448 -14.87 27.34 -19.24
N ALA A 449 -16.04 27.98 -19.07
CA ALA A 449 -16.27 28.95 -18.01
C ALA A 449 -16.33 28.27 -16.63
N ALA A 450 -16.47 29.07 -15.57
CA ALA A 450 -16.65 28.55 -14.22
C ALA A 450 -17.86 27.60 -14.15
N ASN A 451 -17.69 26.47 -13.46
CA ASN A 451 -18.65 25.37 -13.31
C ASN A 451 -19.00 24.59 -14.58
N GLU A 452 -18.46 24.94 -15.75
CA GLU A 452 -18.59 24.11 -16.95
C GLU A 452 -17.69 22.88 -16.89
N ASN A 453 -18.07 21.83 -17.62
CA ASN A 453 -17.28 20.60 -17.77
C ASN A 453 -16.96 19.94 -16.41
N ASN A 454 -17.94 19.82 -15.51
CA ASN A 454 -17.74 19.09 -14.26
C ASN A 454 -17.27 17.65 -14.57
N PRO A 455 -16.09 17.21 -14.09
CA PRO A 455 -15.55 15.88 -14.38
C PRO A 455 -16.34 14.74 -13.72
N GLN A 456 -17.31 15.03 -12.83
CA GLN A 456 -18.17 14.03 -12.20
C GLN A 456 -17.37 12.94 -11.50
N PHE A 457 -16.61 13.29 -10.45
CA PHE A 457 -15.98 12.28 -9.59
C PHE A 457 -17.02 11.42 -8.88
N ALA A 458 -16.70 10.14 -8.67
CA ALA A 458 -17.61 9.18 -8.04
C ALA A 458 -18.02 9.59 -6.62
N SER A 459 -17.11 10.15 -5.83
CA SER A 459 -17.38 10.51 -4.43
C SER A 459 -16.79 11.84 -3.97
N LEU A 460 -16.07 12.58 -4.83
CA LEU A 460 -15.43 13.83 -4.44
C LEU A 460 -16.30 15.04 -4.81
N ASN A 461 -16.73 15.82 -3.81
CA ASN A 461 -17.39 17.09 -4.06
C ASN A 461 -16.35 18.17 -4.37
N ILE A 462 -16.36 18.63 -5.62
CA ILE A 462 -15.45 19.67 -6.14
C ILE A 462 -16.16 21.00 -6.37
N SER A 463 -17.48 21.06 -6.27
CA SER A 463 -18.27 22.26 -6.55
C SER A 463 -18.25 23.26 -5.39
N ASN A 464 -18.02 22.80 -4.17
CA ASN A 464 -17.98 23.65 -2.97
C ASN A 464 -16.56 24.02 -2.53
N PHE A 465 -15.57 23.90 -3.42
CA PHE A 465 -14.20 24.28 -3.08
C PHE A 465 -14.10 25.79 -2.85
N ASP A 466 -13.62 26.19 -1.67
CA ASP A 466 -13.35 27.58 -1.33
C ASP A 466 -11.84 27.86 -1.47
N ASN A 467 -11.51 28.58 -2.53
CA ASN A 467 -10.13 28.92 -2.85
C ASN A 467 -9.53 29.98 -1.92
N THR A 468 -10.35 30.74 -1.19
CA THR A 468 -9.87 31.73 -0.21
C THR A 468 -9.33 31.02 1.03
N THR A 469 -10.11 30.09 1.59
CA THR A 469 -9.70 29.32 2.77
C THR A 469 -8.58 28.33 2.47
N ALA A 470 -8.50 27.79 1.25
CA ALA A 470 -7.45 26.88 0.81
C ALA A 470 -6.02 27.48 0.81
N THR A 471 -5.88 28.79 1.03
CA THR A 471 -4.57 29.48 1.12
C THR A 471 -3.83 29.21 2.43
N SER A 472 -4.53 28.73 3.47
CA SER A 472 -3.93 28.43 4.77
C SER A 472 -3.91 26.92 5.05
N ALA A 473 -2.78 26.42 5.54
CA ALA A 473 -2.63 25.04 5.98
C ALA A 473 -3.53 24.68 7.18
N GLU A 474 -3.84 25.67 8.04
CA GLU A 474 -4.65 25.48 9.25
C GLU A 474 -6.12 25.13 8.93
N ASN A 475 -6.59 25.53 7.74
CA ASN A 475 -7.95 25.27 7.26
C ASN A 475 -8.12 23.87 6.66
N LEU A 476 -7.04 23.09 6.53
CA LEU A 476 -7.14 21.74 5.98
C LEU A 476 -7.67 20.76 7.02
N GLU A 477 -8.68 19.99 6.64
CA GLU A 477 -9.17 18.89 7.45
C GLU A 477 -8.55 17.56 7.06
N VAL A 478 -8.50 16.62 8.01
CA VAL A 478 -8.10 15.23 7.75
C VAL A 478 -8.91 14.70 6.56
N PRO A 479 -8.26 14.27 5.48
CA PRO A 479 -8.97 13.75 4.32
C PRO A 479 -9.80 12.52 4.71
N PRO A 480 -10.95 12.28 4.07
CA PRO A 480 -11.71 11.05 4.25
C PRO A 480 -10.83 9.81 4.01
N ALA A 481 -11.02 8.76 4.81
CA ALA A 481 -10.22 7.53 4.70
C ALA A 481 -10.39 6.82 3.35
N ASN A 482 -11.50 7.08 2.65
CA ASN A 482 -11.91 6.43 1.40
C ASN A 482 -11.94 7.39 0.21
N LEU A 483 -10.94 8.27 0.08
CA LEU A 483 -10.78 9.12 -1.11
C LEU A 483 -10.80 8.26 -2.38
N ASN A 484 -11.78 8.52 -3.24
CA ASN A 484 -11.91 7.88 -4.54
C ASN A 484 -11.90 8.95 -5.63
N PHE A 485 -10.94 8.83 -6.54
CA PHE A 485 -10.70 9.76 -7.62
C PHE A 485 -11.19 9.25 -8.99
N LYS A 486 -11.93 8.14 -9.00
CA LYS A 486 -12.58 7.64 -10.22
C LYS A 486 -13.64 8.60 -10.72
N LEU A 487 -13.80 8.63 -12.03
CA LEU A 487 -14.85 9.36 -12.72
C LEU A 487 -16.14 8.52 -12.72
N GLN A 488 -17.29 9.18 -12.84
CA GLN A 488 -18.56 8.49 -13.07
C GLN A 488 -18.71 8.13 -14.56
N ALA A 489 -19.57 7.14 -14.83
CA ALA A 489 -20.03 6.87 -16.18
C ALA A 489 -20.65 8.12 -16.81
N GLY A 490 -20.25 8.45 -18.03
CA GLY A 490 -20.72 9.65 -18.73
C GLY A 490 -19.96 10.94 -18.39
N SER A 491 -18.91 10.85 -17.56
CA SER A 491 -18.03 11.99 -17.30
C SER A 491 -17.51 12.62 -18.60
N PRO A 492 -17.52 13.97 -18.72
CA PRO A 492 -16.98 14.66 -19.88
C PRO A 492 -15.46 14.52 -20.02
N ALA A 493 -14.76 14.03 -18.99
CA ALA A 493 -13.32 13.75 -19.04
C ALA A 493 -13.00 12.38 -19.67
N LEU A 494 -14.01 11.60 -20.05
CA LEU A 494 -13.84 10.34 -20.78
C LEU A 494 -13.79 10.59 -22.29
N GLY A 495 -12.96 9.85 -23.03
CA GLY A 495 -12.88 9.90 -24.49
C GLY A 495 -12.12 11.09 -25.09
N VAL A 496 -11.55 11.96 -24.26
CA VAL A 496 -10.81 13.17 -24.68
C VAL A 496 -9.28 13.00 -24.69
N GLY A 497 -8.79 11.90 -24.12
CA GLY A 497 -7.37 11.63 -23.96
C GLY A 497 -6.69 11.19 -25.26
N LYS A 498 -5.46 11.70 -25.47
CA LYS A 498 -4.53 11.31 -26.52
C LYS A 498 -3.92 9.94 -26.24
N THR A 499 -3.91 9.04 -27.21
CA THR A 499 -3.36 7.68 -27.07
C THR A 499 -2.25 7.34 -28.06
N ASP A 500 -2.01 8.18 -29.04
CA ASP A 500 -1.03 7.99 -30.13
C ASP A 500 0.39 8.46 -29.74
N PHE A 501 0.82 8.14 -28.52
CA PHE A 501 2.21 8.35 -28.09
C PHE A 501 2.67 7.23 -27.14
N ALA A 502 3.99 7.07 -27.03
CA ALA A 502 4.60 6.08 -26.15
C ALA A 502 5.17 6.71 -24.87
N PRO A 503 5.20 5.97 -23.75
CA PRO A 503 6.03 6.30 -22.59
C PRO A 503 7.50 6.49 -22.98
N LYS A 504 8.22 7.28 -22.19
CA LYS A 504 9.62 7.64 -22.48
C LYS A 504 10.56 6.46 -22.29
N LEU A 505 10.51 5.82 -21.12
CA LEU A 505 11.39 4.69 -20.81
C LEU A 505 10.74 3.34 -21.12
N ALA A 506 9.40 3.30 -21.16
CA ALA A 506 8.55 2.10 -21.28
C ALA A 506 8.73 1.07 -20.16
N THR A 507 9.96 0.70 -19.80
CA THR A 507 10.29 -0.18 -18.70
C THR A 507 11.52 0.27 -17.93
N ILE A 508 11.58 -0.02 -16.63
CA ILE A 508 12.77 0.06 -15.80
C ILE A 508 13.00 -1.30 -15.14
N ILE A 509 14.24 -1.76 -15.11
CA ILE A 509 14.64 -2.97 -14.37
C ILE A 509 15.35 -2.54 -13.08
N ALA A 510 14.83 -2.94 -11.93
CA ALA A 510 15.43 -2.69 -10.62
C ALA A 510 15.08 -3.82 -9.63
N GLY A 511 15.98 -4.17 -8.72
CA GLY A 511 15.78 -5.24 -7.75
C GLY A 511 15.49 -6.60 -8.39
N GLY A 512 16.02 -6.85 -9.60
CA GLY A 512 15.74 -8.06 -10.38
C GLY A 512 14.34 -8.15 -10.99
N LYS A 513 13.52 -7.09 -10.90
CA LYS A 513 12.15 -7.03 -11.41
C LYS A 513 12.04 -6.00 -12.54
N THR A 514 11.11 -6.23 -13.47
CA THR A 514 10.78 -5.28 -14.54
C THR A 514 9.51 -4.52 -14.16
N TYR A 515 9.58 -3.19 -14.21
CA TYR A 515 8.47 -2.28 -13.99
C TYR A 515 8.12 -1.62 -15.30
N THR A 516 6.83 -1.60 -15.64
CA THR A 516 6.34 -1.10 -16.93
C THR A 516 5.55 0.18 -16.73
N ALA A 517 5.80 1.17 -17.58
CA ALA A 517 5.01 2.38 -17.64
C ALA A 517 3.63 2.06 -18.24
N PRO A 518 2.53 2.56 -17.66
CA PRO A 518 1.20 2.39 -18.23
C PRO A 518 1.14 3.08 -19.60
N SER A 519 0.38 2.50 -20.53
CA SER A 519 0.11 3.17 -21.81
C SER A 519 -0.81 4.38 -21.58
N PRO A 520 -0.70 5.45 -22.39
CA PRO A 520 -1.62 6.57 -22.31
C PRO A 520 -3.07 6.12 -22.51
N ALA A 521 -4.00 6.70 -21.75
CA ALA A 521 -5.41 6.34 -21.79
C ALA A 521 -6.27 7.38 -22.50
N SER A 522 -7.43 6.94 -23.02
CA SER A 522 -8.38 7.78 -23.75
C SER A 522 -9.19 8.74 -22.88
N HIS A 523 -8.93 8.82 -21.57
CA HIS A 523 -9.55 9.77 -20.65
C HIS A 523 -8.50 10.76 -20.13
N ALA A 524 -8.94 11.95 -19.69
CA ALA A 524 -8.09 12.81 -18.89
C ALA A 524 -8.04 12.30 -17.43
N GLY A 525 -6.91 12.49 -16.76
CA GLY A 525 -6.73 12.10 -15.36
C GLY A 525 -6.23 10.68 -15.13
N ALA A 526 -5.92 10.41 -13.86
CA ALA A 526 -5.30 9.19 -13.36
C ALA A 526 -6.23 7.99 -13.28
N PHE A 527 -7.53 8.23 -13.25
CA PHE A 527 -8.53 7.18 -13.17
C PHE A 527 -9.64 7.47 -14.17
N GLY A 528 -10.02 6.46 -14.95
CA GLY A 528 -11.25 6.49 -15.73
C GLY A 528 -12.48 6.21 -14.86
N ASN A 529 -13.53 5.69 -15.50
CA ASN A 529 -14.73 5.16 -14.85
C ASN A 529 -14.49 3.76 -14.27
#